data_AF-C3XHU6-F1
#
_entry.id   AF-C3XHU6-F1
#
_cell.length_a   1.000
_cell.length_b   1.000
_cell.length_c   1.000
_cell.angle_alpha   90.00
_cell.angle_beta   90.00
_cell.angle_gamma   90.00
#
_symmetry.space_group_name_H-M   'P 1'
#
loop_
_entity.id
_entity.type
_entity.pdbx_description
1 polymer ?
#
loop_
_entity_poly.entity_id
_entity_poly.type
_entity_poly.pdbx_seq_one_letter_code
_entity_poly.pdbx_strand_id
1 'polypeptide(L)'
;MGVYRFCLLSFISFLVCIVFPSCTAEPSTANASDLQQQAIDERLSGFELGALQYACDGCDFYMQEAIASKSADMNVGRVGGSRSQTGVKVYIFHNSSIDRAFYKLLDSNIFARNMDRELKDSLMRAILAKKKDFSEQNGVDEIGLYAFSSLSYAKRLNNDASSPKAMLDSVEIVQKQDESLHSTNSLEAFIVNKTIVILHFYGENNSWTRR
;
A
#
# COMPACT_ATOMS: atom_id res chain seq x y z
N MET A 1 -49.94 44.11 31.09
CA MET A 1 -48.90 44.17 30.03
C MET A 1 -47.90 43.02 30.17
N GLY A 2 -48.31 41.76 29.97
CA GLY A 2 -47.42 40.62 30.24
C GLY A 2 -47.53 39.41 29.31
N VAL A 3 -48.56 39.33 28.47
CA VAL A 3 -48.83 38.11 27.68
C VAL A 3 -48.25 38.20 26.27
N TYR A 4 -48.15 39.40 25.69
CA TYR A 4 -47.65 39.60 24.32
C TYR A 4 -46.12 39.47 24.16
N ARG A 5 -45.35 39.58 25.25
CA ARG A 5 -43.88 39.44 25.20
C ARG A 5 -43.41 37.98 25.20
N PHE A 6 -44.19 37.07 25.79
CA PHE A 6 -43.83 35.64 25.86
C PHE A 6 -44.08 34.88 24.54
N CYS A 7 -45.11 35.26 23.77
CA CYS A 7 -45.34 34.68 22.45
C CYS A 7 -44.27 35.08 21.42
N LEU A 8 -43.73 36.30 21.50
CA LEU A 8 -42.74 36.77 20.54
C LEU A 8 -41.37 36.08 20.72
N LEU A 9 -40.99 35.80 21.97
CA LEU A 9 -39.72 35.11 22.29
C LEU A 9 -39.74 33.62 21.93
N SER A 10 -40.89 32.95 22.04
CA SER A 10 -41.02 31.54 21.63
C SER A 10 -40.99 31.36 20.10
N PHE A 11 -41.46 32.36 19.34
CA PHE A 11 -41.44 32.30 17.87
C PHE A 11 -40.03 32.52 17.29
N ILE A 12 -39.20 33.33 17.94
CA ILE A 12 -37.81 33.56 17.51
C ILE A 12 -36.93 32.34 17.78
N SER A 13 -37.19 31.58 18.86
CA SER A 13 -36.44 30.36 19.15
C SER A 13 -36.73 29.22 18.16
N PHE A 14 -37.92 29.20 17.56
CA PHE A 14 -38.29 28.22 16.53
C PHE A 14 -37.67 28.53 15.16
N LEU A 15 -37.51 29.82 14.82
CA LEU A 15 -36.90 30.25 13.55
C LEU A 15 -35.37 30.05 13.50
N VAL A 16 -34.68 30.10 14.64
CA VAL A 16 -33.22 29.83 14.70
C VAL A 16 -32.88 28.36 14.43
N CYS A 17 -33.83 27.43 14.63
CA CYS A 17 -33.62 26.01 14.33
C CYS A 17 -33.81 25.64 12.85
N ILE A 18 -34.35 26.54 12.01
CA ILE A 18 -34.68 26.25 10.61
C ILE A 18 -33.58 26.77 9.64
N VAL A 19 -32.67 27.64 10.11
CA VAL A 19 -31.66 28.31 9.27
C VAL A 19 -30.24 27.74 9.44
N PHE A 20 -30.04 26.75 10.30
CA PHE A 20 -28.81 25.96 10.32
C PHE A 20 -29.09 24.49 10.00
N PRO A 21 -29.22 24.11 8.71
CA PRO A 21 -28.80 22.79 8.30
C PRO A 21 -27.27 22.78 8.28
N SER A 22 -26.64 22.94 9.44
CA SER A 22 -25.34 22.32 9.66
C SER A 22 -25.60 20.82 9.83
N CYS A 23 -26.12 20.20 8.76
CA CYS A 23 -25.74 18.85 8.43
C CYS A 23 -24.22 18.91 8.30
N THR A 24 -23.53 18.58 9.39
CA THR A 24 -22.30 17.82 9.24
C THR A 24 -22.72 16.57 8.48
N ALA A 25 -22.69 16.65 7.15
CA ALA A 25 -22.75 15.50 6.30
C ALA A 25 -21.55 14.66 6.72
N GLU A 26 -21.79 13.67 7.58
CA GLU A 26 -20.89 12.54 7.66
C GLU A 26 -20.68 12.12 6.20
N PRO A 27 -19.43 12.11 5.70
CA PRO A 27 -19.19 11.66 4.34
C PRO A 27 -19.78 10.25 4.28
N SER A 28 -20.85 10.09 3.50
CA SER A 28 -21.51 8.80 3.37
C SER A 28 -20.43 7.80 2.97
N THR A 29 -20.41 6.64 3.63
CA THR A 29 -19.40 5.61 3.38
C THR A 29 -19.34 5.18 1.91
N ALA A 30 -20.46 5.33 1.17
CA ALA A 30 -20.53 5.17 -0.28
C ALA A 30 -19.61 6.14 -1.02
N ASN A 31 -19.69 7.45 -0.72
CA ASN A 31 -18.83 8.47 -1.35
C ASN A 31 -17.35 8.22 -1.04
N ALA A 32 -17.02 7.76 0.16
CA ALA A 32 -15.63 7.47 0.53
C ALA A 32 -15.07 6.27 -0.24
N SER A 33 -15.87 5.22 -0.45
CA SER A 33 -15.46 4.05 -1.23
C SER A 33 -15.26 4.40 -2.71
N ASP A 34 -16.16 5.20 -3.28
CA ASP A 34 -16.05 5.62 -4.68
C ASP A 34 -14.80 6.48 -4.92
N LEU A 35 -14.48 7.37 -3.97
CA LEU A 35 -13.25 8.16 -4.01
C LEU A 35 -11.98 7.31 -3.85
N GLN A 36 -12.01 6.24 -3.04
CA GLN A 36 -10.91 5.28 -2.95
C GLN A 36 -10.75 4.51 -4.26
N GLN A 37 -11.85 4.10 -4.90
CA GLN A 37 -11.80 3.43 -6.19
C GLN A 37 -11.24 4.34 -7.28
N GLN A 38 -11.73 5.59 -7.36
CA GLN A 38 -11.20 6.58 -8.29
C GLN A 38 -9.70 6.81 -8.08
N ALA A 39 -9.25 6.90 -6.83
CA ALA A 39 -7.85 7.07 -6.49
C ALA A 39 -6.97 5.87 -6.90
N ILE A 40 -7.53 4.65 -6.92
CA ILE A 40 -6.88 3.46 -7.47
C ILE A 40 -6.80 3.58 -9.00
N ASP A 41 -7.91 3.91 -9.66
CA ASP A 41 -7.98 4.00 -11.11
C ASP A 41 -7.00 5.06 -11.67
N GLU A 42 -6.89 6.21 -10.98
CA GLU A 42 -5.93 7.27 -11.31
C GLU A 42 -4.48 6.78 -11.21
N ARG A 43 -4.14 6.01 -10.17
CA ARG A 43 -2.78 5.45 -9.96
C ARG A 43 -2.42 4.38 -10.97
N LEU A 44 -3.42 3.64 -11.43
CA LEU A 44 -3.27 2.57 -12.42
C LEU A 44 -3.43 3.10 -13.86
N SER A 45 -3.64 4.40 -14.04
CA SER A 45 -3.72 5.01 -15.36
C SER A 45 -2.47 4.74 -16.17
N GLY A 46 -2.65 4.16 -17.37
CA GLY A 46 -1.55 3.78 -18.26
C GLY A 46 -0.98 2.38 -18.02
N PHE A 47 -1.50 1.62 -17.05
CA PHE A 47 -1.16 0.21 -16.86
C PHE A 47 -2.24 -0.70 -17.47
N GLU A 48 -1.82 -1.64 -18.32
CA GLU A 48 -2.69 -2.69 -18.84
C GLU A 48 -2.61 -3.93 -17.92
N LEU A 49 -3.55 -4.03 -16.99
CA LEU A 49 -3.61 -5.15 -16.04
C LEU A 49 -3.94 -6.47 -16.76
N GLY A 50 -3.19 -7.50 -16.41
CA GLY A 50 -3.48 -8.87 -16.82
C GLY A 50 -4.73 -9.47 -16.16
N ALA A 51 -4.97 -10.74 -16.43
CA ALA A 51 -6.09 -11.47 -15.87
C ALA A 51 -5.99 -11.60 -14.33
N LEU A 52 -7.15 -11.55 -13.67
CA LEU A 52 -7.26 -11.80 -12.24
C LEU A 52 -7.01 -13.29 -11.95
N GLN A 53 -6.08 -13.57 -11.03
CA GLN A 53 -5.72 -14.93 -10.63
C GLN A 53 -5.44 -15.01 -9.14
N TYR A 54 -5.35 -16.22 -8.57
CA TYR A 54 -4.86 -16.39 -7.20
C TYR A 54 -3.42 -15.90 -7.10
N ALA A 55 -3.10 -15.18 -6.02
CA ALA A 55 -1.79 -14.57 -5.87
C ALA A 55 -0.66 -15.58 -5.63
N CYS A 56 -0.98 -16.72 -5.03
CA CYS A 56 -0.06 -17.83 -4.81
C CYS A 56 -0.84 -19.15 -4.61
N ASP A 57 -0.15 -20.29 -4.72
CA ASP A 57 -0.71 -21.59 -4.36
C ASP A 57 -1.11 -21.60 -2.87
N GLY A 58 -2.41 -21.77 -2.61
CA GLY A 58 -2.96 -21.77 -1.24
C GLY A 58 -3.27 -20.39 -0.66
N CYS A 59 -3.02 -19.29 -1.39
CA CYS A 59 -3.47 -17.95 -0.99
C CYS A 59 -4.99 -17.81 -1.15
N ASP A 60 -5.64 -17.11 -0.21
CA ASP A 60 -7.08 -16.79 -0.27
C ASP A 60 -7.38 -15.38 -0.81
N PHE A 61 -6.43 -14.81 -1.56
CA PHE A 61 -6.52 -13.49 -2.17
C PHE A 61 -6.02 -13.51 -3.61
N TYR A 62 -6.45 -12.50 -4.38
CA TYR A 62 -6.22 -12.44 -5.82
C TYR A 62 -5.17 -11.41 -6.18
N MET A 63 -4.63 -11.52 -7.39
CA MET A 63 -3.63 -10.63 -7.95
C MET A 63 -3.86 -10.39 -9.44
N GLN A 64 -3.59 -9.16 -9.89
CA GLN A 64 -3.36 -8.79 -11.29
C GLN A 64 -2.00 -8.11 -11.41
N GLU A 65 -1.33 -8.23 -12.55
CA GLU A 65 -0.02 -7.60 -12.80
C GLU A 65 -0.05 -6.84 -14.12
N ALA A 66 0.63 -5.69 -14.14
CA ALA A 66 1.01 -4.99 -15.35
C ALA A 66 2.50 -4.67 -15.31
N ILE A 67 3.21 -4.96 -16.40
CA ILE A 67 4.62 -4.67 -16.55
C ILE A 67 4.75 -3.40 -17.39
N ALA A 68 5.29 -2.33 -16.80
CA ALA A 68 5.47 -1.04 -17.49
C ALA A 68 6.72 -1.01 -18.36
N SER A 69 7.82 -1.60 -17.87
CA SER A 69 9.07 -1.66 -18.62
C SER A 69 9.85 -2.93 -18.33
N LYS A 70 10.59 -3.40 -19.33
CA LYS A 70 11.51 -4.51 -19.22
C LYS A 70 12.69 -4.29 -20.15
N SER A 71 13.91 -4.34 -19.65
CA SER A 71 15.12 -4.30 -20.45
C SER A 71 16.09 -5.41 -20.06
N ALA A 72 16.90 -5.84 -21.02
CA ALA A 72 17.94 -6.83 -20.81
C ALA A 72 19.10 -6.53 -21.76
N ASP A 73 20.26 -6.20 -21.20
CA ASP A 73 21.49 -5.96 -21.96
C ASP A 73 22.52 -7.03 -21.64
N MET A 74 23.18 -7.56 -22.67
CA MET A 74 24.31 -8.47 -22.52
C MET A 74 25.54 -7.85 -23.16
N ASN A 75 26.63 -7.75 -22.39
CA ASN A 75 27.90 -7.28 -22.94
C ASN A 75 28.59 -8.43 -23.68
N VAL A 76 28.63 -8.39 -25.00
CA VAL A 76 29.22 -9.47 -25.82
C VAL A 76 30.75 -9.55 -25.64
N GLY A 77 31.41 -8.50 -25.13
CA GLY A 77 32.86 -8.44 -24.88
C GLY A 77 33.31 -8.58 -23.41
N ARG A 78 32.38 -8.63 -22.45
CA ARG A 78 32.63 -8.87 -21.02
C ARG A 78 31.60 -9.86 -20.55
N VAL A 79 31.97 -10.98 -19.94
CA VAL A 79 31.00 -12.01 -19.54
C VAL A 79 30.11 -11.47 -18.41
N GLY A 80 29.01 -10.79 -18.74
CA GLY A 80 28.17 -10.07 -17.80
C GLY A 80 27.00 -9.37 -18.50
N GLY A 81 25.98 -9.03 -17.73
CA GLY A 81 24.75 -8.44 -18.26
C GLY A 81 23.97 -7.66 -17.21
N SER A 82 22.92 -6.98 -17.66
CA SER A 82 21.93 -6.31 -16.81
C SER A 82 20.52 -6.68 -17.24
N ARG A 83 19.59 -6.70 -16.29
CA ARG A 83 18.16 -6.84 -16.53
C ARG A 83 17.42 -5.89 -15.60
N SER A 84 16.49 -5.11 -16.14
CA SER A 84 15.58 -4.33 -15.31
C SER A 84 14.12 -4.58 -15.68
N GLN A 85 13.24 -4.49 -14.68
CA GLN A 85 11.80 -4.62 -14.84
C GLN A 85 11.11 -3.69 -13.87
N THR A 86 10.09 -2.97 -14.34
CA THR A 86 9.20 -2.18 -13.47
C THR A 86 7.74 -2.51 -13.77
N GLY A 87 6.90 -2.41 -12.76
CA GLY A 87 5.48 -2.69 -12.93
C GLY A 87 4.66 -2.45 -11.67
N VAL A 88 3.41 -2.89 -11.74
CA VAL A 88 2.46 -2.85 -10.63
C VAL A 88 1.77 -4.19 -10.49
N LYS A 89 1.66 -4.66 -9.24
CA LYS A 89 0.79 -5.78 -8.86
C LYS A 89 -0.37 -5.24 -8.03
N VAL A 90 -1.58 -5.66 -8.33
CA VAL A 90 -2.80 -5.27 -7.62
C VAL A 90 -3.31 -6.47 -6.84
N TYR A 91 -3.24 -6.43 -5.52
CA TYR A 91 -3.72 -7.49 -4.65
C TYR A 91 -5.12 -7.18 -4.11
N ILE A 92 -6.01 -8.16 -4.15
CA ILE A 92 -7.42 -7.99 -3.78
C ILE A 92 -7.78 -8.96 -2.65
N PHE A 93 -8.15 -8.41 -1.49
CA PHE A 93 -8.54 -9.16 -0.30
C PHE A 93 -10.00 -8.88 0.06
N HIS A 94 -10.85 -9.90 -0.04
CA HIS A 94 -12.25 -9.79 0.38
C HIS A 94 -12.42 -10.05 1.87
N ASN A 95 -13.33 -9.32 2.52
CA ASN A 95 -13.70 -9.52 3.92
C ASN A 95 -12.49 -9.52 4.88
N SER A 96 -11.48 -8.70 4.60
CA SER A 96 -10.26 -8.58 5.41
C SER A 96 -10.15 -7.18 6.01
N SER A 97 -9.48 -7.08 7.17
CA SER A 97 -8.97 -5.79 7.64
C SER A 97 -7.67 -5.44 6.92
N ILE A 98 -7.30 -4.16 6.93
CA ILE A 98 -6.03 -3.69 6.36
C ILE A 98 -4.82 -4.39 7.00
N ASP A 99 -4.83 -4.54 8.33
CA ASP A 99 -3.73 -5.20 9.07
C ASP A 99 -3.61 -6.67 8.65
N ARG A 100 -4.74 -7.37 8.51
CA ARG A 100 -4.75 -8.78 8.09
C ARG A 100 -4.34 -8.94 6.62
N ALA A 101 -4.70 -7.99 5.77
CA ALA A 101 -4.30 -7.99 4.36
C ALA A 101 -2.77 -7.83 4.22
N PHE A 102 -2.17 -6.84 4.90
CA PHE A 102 -0.71 -6.71 4.94
C PHE A 102 -0.03 -7.92 5.56
N TYR A 103 -0.55 -8.44 6.67
CA TYR A 103 0.03 -9.63 7.30
C TYR A 103 0.05 -10.82 6.33
N LYS A 104 -1.09 -11.15 5.70
CA LYS A 104 -1.18 -12.23 4.71
C LYS A 104 -0.25 -12.01 3.52
N LEU A 105 -0.17 -10.78 3.02
CA LEU A 105 0.68 -10.44 1.90
C LEU A 105 2.16 -10.64 2.25
N LEU A 106 2.60 -10.13 3.40
CA LEU A 106 3.98 -10.27 3.87
C LEU A 106 4.33 -11.71 4.23
N ASP A 107 3.40 -12.44 4.85
CA ASP A 107 3.55 -13.86 5.20
C ASP A 107 3.64 -14.76 3.95
N SER A 108 3.01 -14.33 2.84
CA SER A 108 3.08 -15.08 1.59
C SER A 108 4.52 -15.22 1.06
N ASN A 109 4.75 -16.28 0.29
CA ASN A 109 6.04 -16.50 -0.38
C ASN A 109 6.36 -15.45 -1.46
N ILE A 110 5.44 -14.52 -1.75
CA ILE A 110 5.60 -13.45 -2.75
C ILE A 110 6.70 -12.47 -2.32
N PHE A 111 6.83 -12.19 -1.00
CA PHE A 111 7.83 -11.26 -0.45
C PHE A 111 9.01 -11.95 0.25
N ALA A 112 9.00 -13.29 0.33
CA ALA A 112 9.96 -14.05 1.15
C ALA A 112 11.41 -13.99 0.65
N ARG A 113 11.65 -13.59 -0.61
CA ARG A 113 13.00 -13.55 -1.19
C ARG A 113 13.75 -12.23 -1.00
N ASN A 114 13.02 -11.17 -0.68
CA ASN A 114 13.52 -9.80 -0.83
C ASN A 114 13.64 -9.09 0.53
N MET A 115 13.22 -9.72 1.64
CA MET A 115 13.22 -9.14 3.00
C MET A 115 14.08 -9.95 3.97
N ASP A 116 14.92 -9.26 4.74
CA ASP A 116 15.56 -9.85 5.92
C ASP A 116 14.50 -10.47 6.84
N ARG A 117 14.80 -11.66 7.38
CA ARG A 117 13.84 -12.44 8.13
C ARG A 117 13.46 -11.75 9.44
N GLU A 118 14.43 -11.21 10.16
CA GLU A 118 14.17 -10.54 11.44
C GLU A 118 13.36 -9.25 11.24
N LEU A 119 13.67 -8.50 10.17
CA LEU A 119 12.96 -7.30 9.79
C LEU A 119 11.50 -7.61 9.37
N LYS A 120 11.31 -8.66 8.56
CA LYS A 120 9.98 -9.15 8.19
C LYS A 120 9.18 -9.52 9.43
N ASP A 121 9.77 -10.29 10.34
CA ASP A 121 9.12 -10.72 11.57
C ASP A 121 8.81 -9.52 12.49
N SER A 122 9.69 -8.51 12.55
CA SER A 122 9.49 -7.29 13.33
C SER A 122 8.36 -6.42 12.77
N LEU A 123 8.30 -6.24 11.45
CA LEU A 123 7.19 -5.58 10.77
C LEU A 123 5.87 -6.33 10.97
N MET A 124 5.87 -7.65 10.77
CA MET A 124 4.67 -8.47 10.95
C MET A 124 4.15 -8.41 12.39
N ARG A 125 5.05 -8.42 13.40
CA ARG A 125 4.69 -8.19 14.81
C ARG A 125 4.13 -6.80 15.04
N ALA A 126 4.70 -5.76 14.43
CA ALA A 126 4.20 -4.39 14.54
C ALA A 126 2.78 -4.25 13.97
N ILE A 127 2.50 -4.89 12.83
CA ILE A 127 1.18 -4.91 12.19
C ILE A 127 0.15 -5.65 13.06
N LEU A 128 0.49 -6.84 13.57
CA LEU A 128 -0.39 -7.59 14.48
C LEU A 128 -0.68 -6.82 15.77
N ALA A 129 0.31 -6.09 16.28
CA ALA A 129 0.15 -5.19 17.42
C ALA A 129 -0.60 -3.88 17.09
N LYS A 130 -1.06 -3.70 15.84
CA LYS A 130 -1.79 -2.52 15.33
C LYS A 130 -1.02 -1.21 15.52
N LYS A 131 0.32 -1.24 15.46
CA LYS A 131 1.12 -0.02 15.52
C LYS A 131 0.75 0.90 14.36
N LYS A 132 0.63 2.20 14.66
CA LYS A 132 0.31 3.23 13.65
C LYS A 132 1.47 3.46 12.68
N ASP A 133 2.68 3.41 13.20
CA ASP A 133 3.92 3.70 12.48
C ASP A 133 4.97 2.65 12.83
N PHE A 134 5.79 2.32 11.84
CA PHE A 134 6.98 1.48 11.96
C PHE A 134 8.02 2.02 10.98
N SER A 135 9.27 2.13 11.42
CA SER A 135 10.37 2.57 10.57
C SER A 135 11.64 1.94 11.09
N GLU A 136 12.33 1.20 10.24
CA GLU A 136 13.63 0.62 10.51
C GLU A 136 14.58 0.89 9.34
N GLN A 137 15.85 1.11 9.67
CA GLN A 137 16.92 1.40 8.73
C GLN A 137 18.05 0.39 8.93
N ASN A 138 18.75 0.05 7.85
CA ASN A 138 19.92 -0.83 7.88
C ASN A 138 19.65 -2.23 8.47
N GLY A 139 18.71 -2.98 7.88
CA GLY A 139 18.56 -4.41 8.20
C GLY A 139 19.83 -5.18 7.84
N VAL A 140 20.34 -5.99 8.78
CA VAL A 140 21.55 -6.80 8.58
C VAL A 140 21.13 -8.27 8.55
N ASP A 141 21.30 -8.96 7.42
CA ASP A 141 21.09 -10.41 7.34
C ASP A 141 22.22 -11.14 8.09
N GLU A 142 21.93 -12.34 8.62
CA GLU A 142 22.82 -13.21 9.42
C GLU A 142 24.15 -13.54 8.71
N ILE A 143 24.25 -13.31 7.40
CA ILE A 143 25.42 -13.60 6.54
C ILE A 143 26.27 -12.33 6.24
N GLY A 144 25.91 -11.17 6.79
CA GLY A 144 26.66 -9.91 6.59
C GLY A 144 26.53 -9.32 5.19
N LEU A 145 25.51 -9.73 4.44
CA LEU A 145 25.10 -9.14 3.17
C LEU A 145 23.91 -8.23 3.44
N TYR A 146 24.00 -6.97 3.01
CA TYR A 146 22.99 -5.95 3.30
C TYR A 146 21.61 -6.35 2.76
N ALA A 147 20.60 -6.30 3.64
CA ALA A 147 19.18 -6.30 3.30
C ALA A 147 18.66 -4.85 3.26
N PHE A 148 17.39 -4.66 2.85
CA PHE A 148 16.69 -3.36 2.73
C PHE A 148 17.37 -2.17 3.43
N SER A 149 17.75 -1.15 2.66
CA SER A 149 18.34 0.09 3.22
C SER A 149 17.36 0.83 4.13
N SER A 150 16.06 0.70 3.88
CA SER A 150 15.00 1.23 4.73
C SER A 150 13.68 0.50 4.51
N LEU A 151 12.89 0.36 5.58
CA LEU A 151 11.51 -0.11 5.55
C LEU A 151 10.64 0.78 6.42
N SER A 152 9.64 1.43 5.84
CA SER A 152 8.66 2.24 6.58
C SER A 152 7.26 1.65 6.39
N TYR A 153 6.45 1.65 7.45
CA TYR A 153 5.03 1.35 7.39
C TYR A 153 4.24 2.40 8.15
N ALA A 154 3.17 2.88 7.53
CA ALA A 154 2.36 3.98 8.01
C ALA A 154 0.87 3.67 7.83
N LYS A 155 0.13 3.52 8.93
CA LYS A 155 -1.32 3.35 8.94
C LYS A 155 -2.02 4.71 9.11
N ARG A 156 -2.96 5.02 8.23
CA ARG A 156 -3.54 6.36 8.01
C ARG A 156 -5.06 6.29 7.79
N LEU A 157 -5.79 5.66 8.70
CA LEU A 157 -7.24 5.42 8.54
C LEU A 157 -8.09 6.71 8.43
N ASN A 158 -7.66 7.81 9.04
CA ASN A 158 -8.43 9.07 9.10
C ASN A 158 -8.00 10.12 8.07
N ASN A 159 -7.10 9.79 7.13
CA ASN A 159 -6.73 10.70 6.05
C ASN A 159 -7.86 10.81 5.00
N ASP A 160 -7.74 11.79 4.11
CA ASP A 160 -8.69 12.06 3.03
C ASP A 160 -9.08 10.81 2.24
N ALA A 161 -10.32 10.81 1.72
CA ALA A 161 -10.92 9.65 1.06
C ALA A 161 -10.22 9.25 -0.26
N SER A 162 -9.32 10.06 -0.81
CA SER A 162 -8.48 9.71 -1.98
C SER A 162 -7.07 9.22 -1.62
N SER A 163 -6.70 9.26 -0.33
CA SER A 163 -5.37 8.88 0.14
C SER A 163 -5.30 7.39 0.52
N PRO A 164 -4.13 6.73 0.37
CA PRO A 164 -3.91 5.38 0.89
C PRO A 164 -4.17 5.35 2.40
N LYS A 165 -4.80 4.27 2.87
CA LYS A 165 -5.11 4.03 4.28
C LYS A 165 -3.98 3.31 5.01
N ALA A 166 -3.08 2.69 4.28
CA ALA A 166 -1.76 2.34 4.78
C ALA A 166 -0.74 2.32 3.64
N MET A 167 0.52 2.58 3.96
CA MET A 167 1.63 2.54 3.02
C MET A 167 2.78 1.76 3.61
N LEU A 168 3.51 1.03 2.77
CA LEU A 168 4.78 0.41 3.09
C LEU A 168 5.78 0.74 1.98
N ASP A 169 6.86 1.42 2.31
CA ASP A 169 7.92 1.73 1.36
C ASP A 169 9.19 0.98 1.74
N SER A 170 9.84 0.38 0.75
CA SER A 170 11.07 -0.35 0.92
C SER A 170 12.03 -0.13 -0.23
N VAL A 171 13.31 0.00 0.11
CA VAL A 171 14.39 0.13 -0.86
C VAL A 171 15.41 -0.96 -0.55
N GLU A 172 15.57 -1.90 -1.46
CA GLU A 172 16.44 -3.06 -1.38
C GLU A 172 17.72 -2.82 -2.19
N ILE A 173 18.87 -3.07 -1.58
CA ILE A 173 20.17 -3.10 -2.27
C ILE A 173 20.88 -4.35 -1.80
N VAL A 174 20.85 -5.41 -2.61
CA VAL A 174 21.65 -6.61 -2.39
C VAL A 174 22.92 -6.47 -3.21
N GLN A 175 24.05 -6.27 -2.54
CA GLN A 175 25.37 -6.26 -3.16
C GLN A 175 26.12 -7.55 -2.77
N LYS A 176 26.18 -8.51 -3.69
CA LYS A 176 27.14 -9.62 -3.62
C LYS A 176 28.41 -9.22 -4.35
N GLN A 177 29.53 -9.86 -4.03
CA GLN A 177 30.84 -9.52 -4.63
C GLN A 177 30.86 -9.50 -6.17
N ASP A 178 29.94 -10.23 -6.85
CA ASP A 178 29.88 -10.34 -8.32
C ASP A 178 28.47 -10.05 -8.91
N GLU A 179 27.50 -9.67 -8.07
CA GLU A 179 26.12 -9.36 -8.47
C GLU A 179 25.61 -8.16 -7.67
N SER A 180 24.99 -7.20 -8.35
CA SER A 180 24.20 -6.16 -7.68
C SER A 180 22.74 -6.29 -8.10
N LEU A 181 21.87 -6.42 -7.10
CA LEU A 181 20.42 -6.39 -7.22
C LEU A 181 19.95 -5.14 -6.49
N HIS A 182 19.25 -4.28 -7.23
CA HIS A 182 18.53 -3.15 -6.66
C HIS A 182 17.04 -3.40 -6.88
N SER A 183 16.28 -3.38 -5.80
CA SER A 183 14.83 -3.55 -5.84
C SER A 183 14.16 -2.43 -5.07
N THR A 184 13.11 -1.85 -5.62
CA THR A 184 12.27 -0.87 -4.93
C THR A 184 10.88 -1.44 -4.89
N ASN A 185 10.26 -1.43 -3.71
CA ASN A 185 8.89 -1.89 -3.54
C ASN A 185 8.14 -0.86 -2.70
N SER A 186 7.02 -0.37 -3.22
CA SER A 186 6.07 0.47 -2.49
C SER A 186 4.70 -0.20 -2.52
N LEU A 187 4.09 -0.32 -1.35
CA LEU A 187 2.73 -0.83 -1.17
C LEU A 187 1.82 0.30 -0.73
N GLU A 188 0.71 0.48 -1.42
CA GLU A 188 -0.34 1.42 -1.05
C GLU A 188 -1.67 0.67 -0.89
N ALA A 189 -2.28 0.76 0.28
CA ALA A 189 -3.51 0.06 0.58
C ALA A 189 -4.72 0.98 0.66
N PHE A 190 -5.81 0.54 0.05
CA PHE A 190 -7.08 1.24 -0.07
C PHE A 190 -8.20 0.38 0.49
N ILE A 191 -9.27 1.03 0.94
CA ILE A 191 -10.47 0.37 1.45
C ILE A 191 -11.62 0.70 0.51
N VAL A 192 -11.99 -0.28 -0.33
CA VAL A 192 -13.12 -0.16 -1.26
C VAL A 192 -14.24 -1.06 -0.74
N ASN A 193 -15.26 -0.46 -0.12
CA ASN A 193 -16.32 -1.15 0.60
C ASN A 193 -15.78 -2.16 1.64
N LYS A 194 -15.94 -3.47 1.39
CA LYS A 194 -15.45 -4.57 2.25
C LYS A 194 -14.20 -5.25 1.70
N THR A 195 -13.58 -4.66 0.68
CA THR A 195 -12.41 -5.17 0.01
C THR A 195 -11.22 -4.27 0.36
N ILE A 196 -10.10 -4.91 0.69
CA ILE A 196 -8.81 -4.22 0.76
C ILE A 196 -8.11 -4.43 -0.57
N VAL A 197 -7.71 -3.33 -1.20
CA VAL A 197 -6.89 -3.36 -2.42
C VAL A 197 -5.51 -2.86 -2.04
N ILE A 198 -4.46 -3.63 -2.36
CA ILE A 198 -3.08 -3.22 -2.14
C ILE A 198 -2.40 -3.10 -3.51
N LEU A 199 -1.99 -1.90 -3.87
CA LEU A 199 -1.16 -1.63 -5.04
C LEU A 199 0.29 -1.82 -4.66
N HIS A 200 1.02 -2.62 -5.43
CA HIS A 200 2.44 -2.86 -5.24
C HIS A 200 3.20 -2.39 -6.47
N PHE A 201 3.80 -1.21 -6.36
CA PHE A 201 4.72 -0.69 -7.35
C PHE A 201 6.10 -1.25 -7.09
N TYR A 202 6.66 -1.92 -8.10
CA TYR A 202 7.97 -2.55 -7.99
C TYR A 202 8.90 -2.11 -9.12
N GLY A 203 10.19 -2.04 -8.81
CA GLY A 203 11.27 -1.90 -9.77
C GLY A 203 12.42 -2.80 -9.38
N GLU A 204 12.86 -3.65 -10.28
CA GLU A 204 13.98 -4.57 -10.07
C GLU A 204 15.06 -4.27 -11.12
N ASN A 205 16.32 -4.25 -10.70
CA ASN A 205 17.48 -4.11 -11.56
C ASN A 205 18.60 -5.04 -11.09
N ASN A 206 19.00 -5.97 -11.95
CA ASN A 206 20.02 -6.97 -11.67
C ASN A 206 21.17 -6.75 -12.63
N SER A 207 22.38 -6.64 -12.11
CA SER A 207 23.59 -6.69 -12.93
C SER A 207 24.57 -7.71 -12.37
N TRP A 208 25.22 -8.45 -13.27
CA TRP A 208 26.18 -9.48 -12.91
C TRP A 208 27.42 -9.44 -13.80
N THR A 209 28.53 -9.86 -13.22
CA THR A 209 29.80 -10.07 -13.94
C THR A 209 30.33 -11.45 -13.59
N ARG A 210 30.52 -12.31 -14.60
CA ARG A 210 31.16 -13.62 -14.44
C ARG A 210 32.68 -13.43 -14.48
N ARG A 211 33.37 -13.89 -13.42
CA ARG A 211 34.84 -13.99 -13.39
C ARG A 211 35.34 -15.12 -14.28
#